data_AF-A0A533Q7K6-F1
#
_entry.id   AF-A0A533Q7K6-F1
#
_cell.length_a   1.000
_cell.length_b   1.000
_cell.length_c   1.000
_cell.angle_alpha   90.00
_cell.angle_beta   90.00
_cell.angle_gamma   90.00
#
_symmetry.space_group_name_H-M   'P 1'
#
loop_
_entity.id
_entity.type
_entity.pdbx_description
1 polymer ?
#
loop_
_entity_poly.entity_id
_entity_poly.type
_entity_poly.pdbx_seq_one_letter_code
_entity_poly.pdbx_strand_id
1 'polypeptide(L)'
;MIPHDLPPWYTIYQQAMRWIRAGVFEAIVHDLREILRLAEGRKKEPSAAIIDSQTVQSTPESGGRAGYDGHKKKKGSKIPVAVDTLGHLLACM
;
A
#
# COMPACT_ATOMS: atom_id res chain seq x y z
N MET A 1 -2.88 13.13 -19.67
CA MET A 1 -3.79 14.27 -19.40
C MET A 1 -4.69 13.89 -18.25
N ILE A 2 -5.01 14.83 -17.36
CA ILE A 2 -5.97 14.60 -16.27
C ILE A 2 -7.40 14.89 -16.79
N PRO A 3 -8.41 14.11 -16.36
CA PRO A 3 -9.81 14.40 -16.63
C PRO A 3 -10.21 15.85 -16.32
N HIS A 4 -11.05 16.47 -17.15
CA HIS A 4 -11.37 17.90 -17.07
C HIS A 4 -12.17 18.29 -15.81
N ASP A 5 -12.77 17.33 -15.13
CA ASP A 5 -13.53 17.46 -13.88
C ASP A 5 -12.66 17.49 -12.63
N LEU A 6 -11.36 17.23 -12.77
CA LEU A 6 -10.41 17.22 -11.65
C LEU A 6 -9.55 18.50 -11.61
N PRO A 7 -9.09 18.91 -10.42
CA PRO A 7 -8.13 20.00 -10.30
C PRO A 7 -6.85 19.75 -11.13
N PRO A 8 -6.07 20.80 -11.43
CA PRO A 8 -4.78 20.64 -12.10
C PRO A 8 -3.88 19.62 -11.39
N TRP A 9 -3.11 18.86 -12.17
CA TRP A 9 -2.34 17.70 -11.68
C TRP A 9 -1.43 18.01 -10.49
N TYR A 10 -0.83 19.20 -10.43
CA TYR A 10 0.05 19.60 -9.35
C TYR A 10 -0.70 19.73 -8.02
N THR A 11 -1.99 20.10 -8.04
CA THR A 11 -2.82 20.22 -6.84
C THR A 11 -3.12 18.85 -6.26
N ILE A 12 -3.51 17.90 -7.13
CA ILE A 12 -3.75 16.50 -6.75
C ILE A 12 -2.46 15.89 -6.18
N TYR A 13 -1.34 16.08 -6.87
CA TYR A 13 -0.05 15.56 -6.44
C TYR A 13 0.38 16.12 -5.08
N GLN A 14 0.28 17.44 -4.88
CA GLN A 14 0.61 18.07 -3.60
C GLN A 14 -0.27 17.56 -2.46
N GLN A 15 -1.57 17.40 -2.71
CA GLN A 15 -2.50 16.89 -1.71
C GLN A 15 -2.19 15.42 -1.35
N ALA A 16 -1.95 14.57 -2.35
CA ALA A 16 -1.56 13.18 -2.14
C ALA A 16 -0.27 13.10 -1.31
N MET A 17 0.74 13.92 -1.63
CA MET A 17 1.99 13.93 -0.88
C MET A 17 1.81 14.42 0.57
N ARG A 18 0.89 15.36 0.82
CA ARG A 18 0.53 15.80 2.17
C ARG A 18 -0.09 14.66 2.97
N TRP A 19 -1.01 13.90 2.37
CA TRP A 19 -1.63 12.75 3.02
C TRP A 19 -0.65 11.62 3.31
N ILE A 20 0.23 11.30 2.36
CA ILE A 20 1.30 10.30 2.56
C ILE A 20 2.19 10.74 3.73
N ARG A 21 2.64 12.00 3.75
CA ARG A 21 3.48 12.52 4.85
C ARG A 21 2.78 12.54 6.20
N ALA A 22 1.47 12.72 6.21
CA ALA A 22 0.66 12.77 7.42
C ALA A 22 0.19 11.37 7.88
N GLY A 23 0.54 10.29 7.18
CA GLY A 23 0.15 8.93 7.55
C GLY A 23 -1.36 8.65 7.40
N VAL A 24 -2.05 9.39 6.53
CA VAL A 24 -3.51 9.33 6.41
C VAL A 24 -3.98 7.97 5.90
N PHE A 25 -3.24 7.36 4.98
CA PHE A 25 -3.62 6.06 4.42
C PHE A 25 -3.45 4.95 5.45
N GLU A 26 -2.39 5.01 6.24
CA GLU A 26 -2.11 4.10 7.35
C GLU A 26 -3.23 4.15 8.39
N ALA A 27 -3.68 5.36 8.75
CA ALA A 27 -4.81 5.56 9.66
C ALA A 27 -6.12 4.98 9.09
N ILE A 28 -6.44 5.28 7.83
CA ILE A 28 -7.67 4.77 7.19
C ILE A 28 -7.65 3.24 7.11
N VAL A 29 -6.53 2.63 6.73
CA VAL A 29 -6.40 1.17 6.66
C VAL A 29 -6.55 0.55 8.04
N HIS A 30 -5.94 1.16 9.06
CA HIS A 30 -6.06 0.71 10.44
C HIS A 30 -7.52 0.67 10.90
N ASP A 31 -8.25 1.79 10.72
CA ASP A 31 -9.63 1.92 11.15
C ASP A 31 -10.57 0.99 10.37
N LEU A 32 -10.39 0.91 9.04
CA LEU A 32 -11.16 0.00 8.21
C LEU A 32 -10.94 -1.46 8.62
N ARG A 33 -9.70 -1.86 8.90
CA ARG A 33 -9.38 -3.20 9.40
C ARG A 33 -10.09 -3.48 10.71
N GLU A 34 -10.11 -2.55 11.66
CA GLU A 34 -10.85 -2.76 12.92
C GLU A 34 -12.34 -3.00 12.65
N ILE A 35 -12.95 -2.18 11.81
CA ILE A 35 -14.38 -2.28 11.46
C ILE A 35 -14.67 -3.64 10.82
N LEU A 36 -13.89 -4.05 9.82
CA LEU A 36 -14.07 -5.32 9.12
C LEU A 36 -13.91 -6.52 10.07
N ARG A 37 -12.93 -6.48 10.98
CA ARG A 37 -12.72 -7.55 11.95
C ARG A 37 -13.88 -7.67 12.94
N LEU A 38 -14.40 -6.53 13.42
CA LEU A 38 -15.57 -6.52 14.29
C LEU A 38 -16.82 -7.05 13.58
N ALA A 39 -17.02 -6.68 12.30
CA ALA A 39 -18.12 -7.16 11.49
C ALA A 39 -18.09 -8.70 11.31
N GLU A 40 -16.89 -9.28 11.24
CA GLU A 40 -16.64 -10.74 11.20
C GLU A 40 -16.66 -11.41 12.59
N GLY A 41 -17.09 -10.70 13.65
CA GLY A 41 -17.15 -11.23 15.02
C GLY A 41 -15.77 -11.53 15.64
N ARG A 42 -14.69 -10.94 15.09
CA ARG A 42 -13.32 -11.08 15.61
C ARG A 42 -12.96 -9.89 16.50
N LYS A 43 -11.91 -10.06 17.31
CA LYS A 43 -11.30 -8.95 18.07
C LYS A 43 -10.69 -7.93 17.10
N LYS A 44 -10.78 -6.64 17.44
CA LYS A 44 -10.18 -5.52 16.69
C LYS A 44 -8.71 -5.77 16.38
N GLU A 45 -7.95 -6.12 17.41
CA GLU A 45 -6.55 -6.47 17.27
C GLU A 45 -6.40 -7.92 16.78
N PRO A 46 -5.58 -8.16 15.74
CA PRO A 46 -5.28 -9.50 15.27
C PRO A 46 -4.33 -10.22 16.24
N SER A 47 -4.50 -11.54 16.36
CA SER A 47 -3.63 -12.37 17.19
C SER A 47 -2.39 -12.90 16.44
N ALA A 48 -2.38 -12.83 15.11
CA ALA A 48 -1.29 -13.31 14.27
C ALA A 48 -1.15 -12.44 13.01
N ALA A 49 0.07 -12.38 12.49
CA ALA A 49 0.43 -11.70 11.26
C ALA A 49 1.11 -12.67 10.28
N ILE A 50 0.73 -12.62 9.01
CA ILE A 50 1.35 -13.34 7.90
C ILE A 50 2.18 -12.32 7.13
N ILE A 51 3.47 -12.60 6.94
CA ILE A 51 4.39 -11.70 6.24
C ILE A 51 4.85 -12.40 4.96
N ASP A 52 4.66 -11.74 3.83
CA ASP A 52 5.19 -12.18 2.54
C ASP A 52 5.79 -10.99 1.77
N SER A 53 6.70 -11.28 0.83
CA SER A 53 7.31 -10.28 -0.03
C SER A 53 6.65 -10.25 -1.41
N GLN A 54 6.01 -9.13 -1.73
CA GLN A 54 5.48 -8.90 -3.07
C GLN A 54 6.46 -8.06 -3.88
N THR A 55 6.64 -8.42 -5.15
CA THR A 55 7.49 -7.65 -6.07
C THR A 55 6.58 -6.71 -6.85
N VAL A 56 6.70 -5.41 -6.60
CA VAL A 56 5.97 -4.39 -7.36
C VAL A 56 6.77 -4.03 -8.59
N GLN A 57 6.16 -4.25 -9.76
CA GLN A 57 6.77 -3.98 -11.05
C GLN A 57 7.08 -2.48 -11.17
N SER A 58 8.33 -2.16 -11.51
CA SER A 58 8.73 -0.78 -11.77
C SER A 58 8.17 -0.30 -13.10
N THR A 59 7.91 1.01 -13.18
CA THR A 59 7.45 1.64 -14.42
C THR A 59 8.61 1.81 -15.41
N PRO A 60 8.36 1.97 -16.72
CA PRO A 60 9.42 2.22 -17.70
C PRO A 60 10.31 3.44 -17.38
N GLU A 61 9.73 4.46 -16.76
CA GLU A 61 10.38 5.71 -16.36
C GLU A 61 11.28 5.54 -15.13
N SER A 62 11.18 4.41 -14.43
CA SER A 62 12.00 4.10 -13.25
C SER A 62 13.48 3.90 -13.60
N GLY A 63 13.80 3.64 -14.89
CA GLY A 63 15.17 3.57 -15.40
C GLY A 63 16.10 2.66 -14.58
N GLY A 64 17.31 3.14 -14.29
CA GLY A 64 18.31 2.43 -13.48
C GLY A 64 18.04 2.39 -11.98
N ARG A 65 16.98 3.07 -11.48
CA ARG A 65 16.54 2.98 -10.08
C ARG A 65 15.67 1.76 -9.81
N ALA A 66 15.16 1.11 -10.86
CA ALA A 66 14.37 -0.10 -10.72
C ALA A 66 15.26 -1.28 -10.25
N GLY A 67 14.93 -1.87 -9.11
CA GLY A 67 15.52 -3.15 -8.68
C GLY A 67 15.22 -4.27 -9.69
N TYR A 68 15.95 -5.38 -9.60
CA TYR A 68 15.67 -6.57 -10.40
C TYR A 68 15.48 -7.78 -9.51
N ASP A 69 14.29 -8.38 -9.57
CA ASP A 69 13.99 -9.63 -8.90
C ASP A 69 14.34 -10.79 -9.82
N GLY A 70 15.51 -11.40 -9.59
CA GLY A 70 16.01 -12.53 -10.38
C GLY A 70 15.14 -13.78 -10.28
N HIS A 71 14.42 -13.97 -9.17
CA HIS A 71 13.55 -15.14 -9.01
C HIS A 71 12.31 -15.02 -9.90
N LYS A 72 11.66 -13.84 -9.91
CA LYS A 72 10.48 -13.56 -10.73
C LYS A 72 10.81 -13.04 -12.14
N LYS A 73 12.10 -12.84 -12.44
CA LYS A 73 12.62 -12.24 -13.68
C LYS A 73 11.94 -10.91 -14.05
N LYS A 74 11.68 -10.09 -13.05
CA LYS A 74 10.94 -8.82 -13.18
C LYS A 74 11.74 -7.65 -12.63
N LYS A 75 11.68 -6.52 -13.33
CA LYS A 75 12.19 -5.24 -12.81
C LYS A 75 11.18 -4.68 -11.82
N GLY A 76 11.57 -4.58 -10.56
CA GLY A 76 10.68 -4.23 -9.49
C GLY A 76 11.37 -4.13 -8.14
N SER A 77 10.67 -3.51 -7.20
CA SER A 77 11.09 -3.47 -5.80
C SER A 77 10.36 -4.56 -5.03
N LYS A 78 11.09 -5.28 -4.17
CA LYS A 78 10.46 -6.20 -3.21
C LYS A 78 9.97 -5.39 -2.04
N ILE A 79 8.69 -5.56 -1.74
CA ILE A 79 7.97 -4.86 -0.69
C ILE A 79 7.46 -5.95 0.27
N PRO A 80 8.03 -6.05 1.48
CA PRO A 80 7.47 -6.88 2.52
C PRO A 80 6.10 -6.33 2.94
N VAL A 81 5.10 -7.20 2.92
CA VAL A 81 3.73 -6.90 3.30
C VAL A 81 3.33 -7.82 4.44
N ALA A 82 2.74 -7.25 5.49
CA ALA A 82 2.17 -7.99 6.60
C ALA A 82 0.64 -7.88 6.56
N VAL A 83 -0.06 -9.00 6.71
CA VAL A 83 -1.53 -9.08 6.76
C VAL A 83 -1.98 -9.88 7.98
N ASP A 84 -3.23 -9.68 8.41
CA ASP A 84 -3.85 -10.51 9.44
C ASP A 84 -4.33 -11.85 8.88
N THR A 85 -4.90 -12.69 9.75
CA THR A 85 -5.44 -14.01 9.37
C THR A 85 -6.65 -13.96 8.43
N LEU A 86 -7.28 -12.79 8.25
CA LEU A 86 -8.37 -12.56 7.30
C LEU A 86 -7.85 -11.91 6.01
N GLY A 87 -6.55 -11.61 5.91
CA GLY A 87 -5.93 -10.95 4.77
C GLY A 87 -5.96 -9.42 4.81
N HIS A 88 -6.38 -8.80 5.92
CA HIS A 88 -6.36 -7.34 6.05
C HIS A 88 -4.95 -6.81 6.30
N LEU A 89 -4.61 -5.69 5.66
CA LEU A 89 -3.27 -5.09 5.72
C LEU A 89 -2.91 -4.62 7.14
N LEU A 90 -1.70 -4.97 7.58
CA LEU A 90 -1.11 -4.55 8.86
C LEU A 90 0.02 -3.55 8.65
N ALA A 91 0.91 -3.84 7.69
CA ALA A 91 2.05 -3.00 7.38
C ALA A 91 2.57 -3.30 5.96
N CYS A 92 3.23 -2.31 5.38
CA CYS A 92 3.91 -2.37 4.10
C CYS A 92 5.23 -1.60 4.24
N MET A 93 6.36 -2.19 3.82
CA MET A 93 7.71 -1.64 4.02
C MET A 93 8.43 -1.31 2.72
#